data_AF-A0A8J6N7K3-F1
#
_entry.id   AF-A0A8J6N7K3-F1
#
_cell.length_a   1.000
_cell.length_b   1.000
_cell.length_c   1.000
_cell.angle_alpha   90.00
_cell.angle_beta   90.00
_cell.angle_gamma   90.00
#
_symmetry.space_group_name_H-M   'P 1'
#
loop_
_entity.id
_entity.type
_entity.pdbx_description
1 polymer ?
#
loop_
_entity_poly.entity_id
_entity_poly.type
_entity_poly.pdbx_seq_one_letter_code
_entity_poly.pdbx_strand_id
1 'polypeptide(L)'
;MSLRTEWPCWEIMKCGQDKSCAAKENQHKLCWEIIQEVDKISFNICKDCLVYISKQDDCKFTKEELLSIMAQKGVDVLCDQKCPHLNKPMSL
;
A
#
# COMPACT_ATOMS: atom_id res chain seq x y z
N MET A 1 -16.27 -2.41 -5.89
CA MET A 1 -15.18 -2.97 -5.06
C MET A 1 -13.91 -2.22 -5.42
N SER A 2 -13.25 -1.56 -4.46
CA SER A 2 -11.93 -0.97 -4.70
C SER A 2 -10.86 -2.00 -4.36
N LEU A 3 -9.82 -2.04 -5.18
CA LEU A 3 -8.70 -2.96 -4.98
C LEU A 3 -7.65 -2.28 -4.11
N ARG A 4 -6.98 -3.04 -3.24
CA ARG A 4 -5.88 -2.48 -2.43
C ARG A 4 -4.72 -1.93 -3.26
N THR A 5 -4.60 -2.31 -4.53
CA THR A 5 -3.66 -1.70 -5.49
C THR A 5 -3.95 -0.22 -5.76
N GLU A 6 -5.18 0.23 -5.53
CA GLU A 6 -5.61 1.61 -5.72
C GLU A 6 -5.41 2.46 -4.47
N TRP A 7 -5.18 1.83 -3.32
CA TRP A 7 -5.10 2.51 -2.03
C TRP A 7 -3.85 3.38 -1.93
N PRO A 8 -3.97 4.60 -1.38
CA PRO A 8 -2.81 5.41 -1.06
C PRO A 8 -1.98 4.75 0.05
N CYS A 9 -0.66 4.95 0.02
CA CYS A 9 0.23 4.23 0.94
C CYS A 9 -0.08 4.51 2.42
N TRP A 10 -0.62 5.68 2.76
CA TRP A 10 -0.90 6.04 4.15
C TRP A 10 -2.03 5.17 4.73
N GLU A 11 -2.95 4.70 3.89
CA GLU A 11 -3.98 3.72 4.30
C GLU A 11 -3.36 2.33 4.47
N ILE A 12 -2.48 1.92 3.54
CA ILE A 12 -1.77 0.63 3.59
C ILE A 12 -0.88 0.54 4.83
N MET A 13 -0.08 1.58 5.06
CA MET A 13 0.85 1.71 6.18
C MET A 13 0.15 2.09 7.49
N LYS A 14 -1.17 2.32 7.46
CA LYS A 14 -1.99 2.77 8.60
C LYS A 14 -1.40 3.98 9.31
N CYS A 15 -0.89 4.93 8.53
CA CYS A 15 -0.32 6.15 9.07
C CYS A 15 -1.40 7.01 9.75
N GLY A 16 -1.11 7.52 10.95
CA GLY A 16 -1.99 8.43 11.67
C GLY A 16 -2.82 7.83 12.81
N GLN A 17 -2.38 6.71 13.39
CA GLN A 17 -2.85 6.33 14.74
C GLN A 17 -2.11 7.12 15.84
N ASP A 18 -0.81 7.42 15.68
CA ASP A 18 -0.02 8.09 16.74
C ASP A 18 0.90 9.24 16.28
N LYS A 19 1.02 9.54 14.98
CA LYS A 19 1.93 10.59 14.45
C LYS A 19 1.39 11.26 13.18
N SER A 20 1.83 12.49 12.93
CA SER A 20 1.60 13.19 11.65
C SER A 20 2.23 12.43 10.49
N CYS A 21 1.58 12.46 9.34
CA CYS A 21 2.03 11.77 8.14
C CYS A 21 1.84 12.68 6.93
N ALA A 22 2.95 13.11 6.33
CA ALA A 22 2.94 13.99 5.17
C ALA A 22 2.09 13.43 4.01
N ALA A 23 2.09 12.10 3.82
CA ALA A 23 1.24 11.43 2.81
C ALA A 23 -0.26 11.49 3.11
N LYS A 24 -0.65 11.46 4.38
CA LYS A 24 -2.04 11.63 4.80
C LYS A 24 -2.50 13.08 4.74
N GLU A 25 -1.59 14.01 4.99
CA GLU A 25 -1.84 15.46 4.92
C GLU A 25 -1.92 15.97 3.48
N ASN A 26 -1.22 15.33 2.55
CA ASN A 26 -1.20 15.69 1.13
C ASN A 26 -1.85 14.61 0.26
N GLN A 27 -3.14 14.33 0.49
CA GLN A 27 -3.87 13.23 -0.17
C GLN A 27 -3.97 13.35 -1.70
N HIS A 28 -3.71 14.54 -2.24
CA HIS A 28 -3.71 14.81 -3.68
C HIS A 28 -2.38 14.44 -4.36
N LYS A 29 -1.31 14.20 -3.58
CA LYS A 29 -0.02 13.77 -4.08
C LYS A 29 0.15 12.27 -3.87
N LEU A 30 0.91 11.64 -4.76
CA LEU A 30 1.31 10.26 -4.63
C LEU A 30 2.40 10.16 -3.55
N CYS A 31 2.38 9.08 -2.80
CA CYS A 31 3.23 8.98 -1.62
C CYS A 31 4.73 9.10 -1.90
N TRP A 32 5.16 8.63 -3.07
CA TRP A 32 6.56 8.69 -3.47
C TRP A 32 6.99 10.12 -3.85
N GLU A 33 6.08 10.94 -4.37
CA GLU A 33 6.35 12.37 -4.64
C GLU A 33 6.63 13.11 -3.34
N ILE A 34 5.86 12.77 -2.30
CA ILE A 34 6.02 13.33 -0.96
C ILE A 34 7.32 12.84 -0.34
N ILE A 35 7.57 11.53 -0.31
CA ILE A 35 8.79 10.98 0.29
C ILE A 35 10.04 11.46 -0.44
N GLN A 36 9.99 11.65 -1.76
CA GLN A 36 11.09 12.26 -2.52
C GLN A 36 11.46 13.67 -2.01
N GLU A 37 10.47 14.45 -1.57
CA GLU A 37 10.65 15.80 -1.03
C GLU A 37 11.17 15.79 0.42
N VAL A 38 10.62 14.92 1.29
CA VAL A 38 10.95 14.92 2.74
C VAL A 38 12.06 13.96 3.17
N ASP A 39 12.25 12.82 2.49
CA ASP A 39 13.25 11.81 2.85
C ASP A 39 13.73 11.00 1.63
N LYS A 40 14.83 11.48 1.04
CA LYS A 40 15.47 10.85 -0.13
C LYS A 40 15.99 9.43 0.12
N ILE A 41 16.29 9.06 1.37
CA ILE A 41 16.77 7.72 1.70
C ILE A 41 15.58 6.76 1.62
N SER A 42 14.48 7.11 2.29
CA SER A 42 13.23 6.34 2.24
C SER A 42 12.61 6.32 0.85
N PHE A 43 12.91 7.29 -0.03
CA PHE A 43 12.45 7.27 -1.42
C PHE A 43 12.97 6.06 -2.21
N ASN A 44 14.16 5.53 -1.90
CA ASN A 44 14.63 4.31 -2.55
C ASN A 44 13.74 3.11 -2.21
N ILE A 45 13.20 3.06 -0.99
CA ILE A 45 12.21 2.05 -0.60
C ILE A 45 10.92 2.21 -1.42
N CYS A 46 10.49 3.45 -1.70
CA CYS A 46 9.33 3.70 -2.54
C CYS A 46 9.53 3.19 -3.96
N LYS A 47 10.71 3.33 -4.56
CA LYS A 47 10.99 2.83 -5.92
C LYS A 47 10.83 1.31 -6.07
N ASP A 48 11.16 0.59 -5.01
CA ASP A 48 11.06 -0.88 -4.98
C ASP A 48 9.67 -1.36 -4.54
N CYS A 49 8.77 -0.45 -4.16
CA CYS A 49 7.46 -0.83 -3.62
C CYS A 49 6.47 -1.17 -4.74
N LEU A 50 5.62 -2.18 -4.49
CA LEU A 50 4.64 -2.65 -5.47
C LEU A 50 3.63 -1.55 -5.85
N VAL A 51 3.34 -0.61 -4.96
CA VAL A 51 2.45 0.54 -5.22
C VAL A 51 3.06 1.48 -6.25
N TYR A 52 4.36 1.78 -6.13
CA TYR A 52 5.07 2.63 -7.10
C TYR A 52 5.14 1.93 -8.45
N ILE A 53 5.62 0.68 -8.47
CA ILE A 53 5.80 -0.11 -9.69
C ILE A 53 4.47 -0.28 -10.44
N SER A 54 3.38 -0.61 -9.74
CA SER A 54 2.07 -0.83 -10.36
C SER A 54 1.44 0.43 -10.96
N LYS A 55 1.90 1.62 -10.59
CA LYS A 55 1.40 2.90 -11.08
C LYS A 55 2.33 3.57 -12.11
N GLN A 56 3.42 2.91 -12.51
CA GLN A 56 4.24 3.39 -13.64
C GLN A 56 3.60 2.96 -14.97
N ASP A 57 3.72 3.83 -15.97
CA ASP A 57 3.22 3.55 -17.33
C ASP A 57 3.91 2.34 -17.99
N ASP A 58 5.13 2.00 -17.55
CA ASP A 58 5.91 0.88 -18.07
C ASP A 58 5.79 -0.40 -17.24
N CYS A 59 4.87 -0.43 -16.26
CA CYS A 59 4.61 -1.59 -15.41
C CYS A 59 4.42 -2.85 -16.27
N LYS A 60 5.25 -3.87 -16.01
CA LYS A 60 5.22 -5.15 -16.74
C LYS A 60 4.21 -6.14 -16.18
N PHE A 61 3.63 -5.84 -15.03
CA PHE A 61 2.65 -6.70 -14.39
C PHE A 61 1.24 -6.34 -14.85
N THR A 62 0.51 -7.35 -15.27
CA THR A 62 -0.94 -7.30 -15.38
C THR A 62 -1.58 -7.12 -14.00
N LYS A 63 -2.85 -6.73 -14.00
CA LYS A 63 -3.64 -6.60 -12.78
C LYS A 63 -3.73 -7.92 -12.02
N GLU A 64 -3.91 -9.02 -12.73
CA GLU A 64 -4.02 -10.38 -12.17
C GLU A 64 -2.71 -10.81 -11.51
N GLU A 65 -1.56 -10.51 -12.13
CA GLU A 65 -0.24 -10.78 -11.54
C GLU A 65 0.00 -9.98 -10.26
N LEU A 66 -0.37 -8.69 -10.25
CA LEU A 66 -0.28 -7.86 -9.05
C LEU A 66 -1.13 -8.42 -7.91
N LEU A 67 -2.36 -8.84 -8.20
CA LEU A 67 -3.25 -9.45 -7.22
C LEU A 67 -2.69 -10.79 -6.70
N SER A 68 -2.10 -11.60 -7.59
CA SER A 68 -1.43 -12.85 -7.21
C SER A 68 -0.25 -12.62 -6.26
N ILE A 69 0.62 -11.65 -6.56
CA ILE A 69 1.74 -11.26 -5.68
C ILE A 69 1.23 -10.80 -4.31
N MET A 70 0.18 -9.99 -4.27
CA MET A 70 -0.41 -9.52 -3.02
C MET A 70 -1.00 -10.67 -2.19
N ALA A 71 -1.73 -11.59 -2.82
CA ALA A 71 -2.28 -12.77 -2.17
C ALA A 71 -1.18 -13.68 -1.60
N GLN A 72 -0.10 -13.91 -2.34
CA GLN A 72 1.07 -14.66 -1.86
C GLN A 72 1.73 -14.03 -0.63
N LYS A 73 1.67 -12.70 -0.51
CA LYS A 73 2.18 -11.96 0.66
C LYS A 73 1.18 -11.93 1.82
N GLY A 74 0.06 -12.64 1.73
CA GLY A 74 -0.98 -12.67 2.76
C GLY A 74 -1.82 -11.41 2.83
N VAL A 75 -1.82 -10.59 1.77
CA VAL A 75 -2.68 -9.40 1.67
C VAL A 75 -4.01 -9.81 1.07
N ASP A 76 -5.09 -9.62 1.83
CA ASP A 76 -6.45 -9.83 1.34
C ASP A 76 -6.80 -8.80 0.25
N VAL A 77 -6.92 -9.23 -1.00
CA VAL A 77 -7.07 -8.32 -2.15
C VAL A 77 -8.50 -7.86 -2.42
N LEU A 78 -9.51 -8.52 -1.84
CA LEU A 78 -10.92 -8.20 -2.02
C LEU A 78 -11.43 -7.48 -0.76
N CYS A 79 -11.63 -6.18 -0.85
CA CYS A 79 -12.13 -5.41 0.29
C CYS A 79 -13.67 -5.52 0.40
N ASP A 80 -14.17 -6.65 0.90
CA ASP A 80 -15.52 -6.73 1.47
C ASP A 80 -15.39 -6.54 2.99
N GLN A 81 -15.78 -5.36 3.48
CA GLN A 81 -15.63 -5.02 4.89
C GLN A 81 -16.28 -6.08 5.81
N LYS A 82 -15.47 -6.70 6.68
CA LYS A 82 -15.74 -6.84 8.13
C LYS A 82 -14.50 -7.36 8.86
N CYS A 83 -13.86 -6.48 9.62
CA CYS A 83 -13.05 -6.88 10.78
C CYS A 83 -13.83 -6.54 12.06
N PRO A 84 -14.37 -7.54 12.78
CA PRO A 84 -14.76 -7.32 14.17
C PRO A 84 -13.77 -7.94 15.16
N HIS A 85 -13.14 -9.07 14.86
CA HIS A 85 -12.29 -9.76 15.83
C HIS A 85 -11.24 -10.60 15.11
N LEU A 86 -9.97 -10.21 15.29
CA LEU A 86 -8.82 -11.11 15.20
C LEU A 86 -8.94 -12.15 16.33
N ASN A 87 -9.92 -13.04 16.25
CA ASN A 87 -9.95 -14.25 17.05
C ASN A 87 -8.90 -15.19 16.44
N LYS A 88 -7.67 -15.10 16.97
CA LYS A 88 -6.72 -16.21 17.00
C LYS A 88 -7.46 -17.49 17.45
N PRO A 89 -7.09 -18.67 16.94
CA PRO A 89 -5.71 -19.15 17.05
C PRO A 89 -5.08 -19.59 15.73
N MET A 90 -3.79 -19.27 15.60
CA MET A 90 -2.87 -20.02 14.76
C MET A 90 -2.35 -21.16 15.64
N SER A 91 -2.85 -22.36 15.41
CA SER A 91 -2.36 -23.61 16.00
C SER A 91 -1.48 -24.30 14.96
N LEU A 92 -0.20 -24.45 15.29
CA LEU A 92 0.62 -25.58 14.86
C LEU A 92 0.54 -26.63 15.97
#